data_AF-A0A5N5WU77-F1
#
_entry.id   AF-A0A5N5WU77-F1
#
_cell.length_a   1.000
_cell.length_b   1.000
_cell.length_c   1.000
_cell.angle_alpha   90.00
_cell.angle_beta   90.00
_cell.angle_gamma   90.00
#
_symmetry.space_group_name_H-M   'P 1'
#
loop_
_entity.id
_entity.type
_entity.pdbx_description
1 polymer ?
#
loop_
_entity_poly.entity_id
_entity_poly.type
_entity_poly.pdbx_seq_one_letter_code
_entity_poly.pdbx_strand_id
1 'polypeptide(L)'
;MRLEAWLLYAAALLPSASRAFYVSHPVTPGNVIDCGETPDEAKQLGCHFDMFSFAYYPPPCYNKDLHDNFLATHSSEIDWRHMDYTPVATSEVLEGIHTDLRPISGQFHDLHCTYEWLRLIRALAEERPLDRKLSKFKHSHHCSMNLLQKNKMGRNETATQTASMLFGRCGLTADLMYEYGTD
;
A
#
# COMPACT_ATOMS: atom_id res chain seq x y z
N MET A 1 -13.54 -45.93 60.68
CA MET A 1 -13.41 -44.50 60.31
C MET A 1 -13.11 -44.39 58.83
N ARG A 2 -14.13 -44.19 58.01
CA ARG A 2 -14.01 -43.83 56.58
C ARG A 2 -14.13 -42.31 56.52
N LEU A 3 -13.11 -41.63 56.02
CA LEU A 3 -13.15 -40.19 55.72
C LEU A 3 -13.62 -40.03 54.27
N GLU A 4 -14.77 -39.39 54.13
CA GLU A 4 -15.40 -39.08 52.84
C GLU A 4 -14.64 -37.97 52.11
N ALA A 5 -14.61 -38.12 50.80
CA ALA A 5 -14.03 -37.21 49.83
C ALA A 5 -14.92 -35.99 49.61
N TRP A 6 -14.36 -34.79 49.68
CA TRP A 6 -14.86 -33.60 48.97
C TRP A 6 -13.68 -32.71 48.60
N LEU A 7 -12.95 -33.07 47.54
CA LEU A 7 -12.09 -32.11 46.84
C LEU A 7 -12.93 -31.48 45.74
N LEU A 8 -13.36 -30.24 46.00
CA LEU A 8 -14.05 -29.37 45.08
C LEU A 8 -13.21 -29.19 43.81
N TYR A 9 -13.78 -29.58 42.67
CA TYR A 9 -13.33 -29.13 41.36
C TYR A 9 -13.49 -27.61 41.27
N ALA A 10 -12.41 -26.87 41.44
CA ALA A 10 -12.28 -25.54 40.87
C ALA A 10 -11.19 -25.62 39.79
N ALA A 11 -11.55 -26.25 38.66
CA ALA A 11 -10.83 -26.00 37.42
C ALA A 11 -11.10 -24.53 37.08
N ALA A 12 -10.19 -23.65 37.49
CA ALA A 12 -10.17 -22.28 37.02
C ALA A 12 -10.00 -22.37 35.50
N LEU A 13 -11.11 -22.23 34.78
CA LEU A 13 -11.11 -21.81 33.38
C LEU A 13 -10.50 -20.41 33.40
N LEU A 14 -9.17 -20.34 33.36
CA LEU A 14 -8.51 -19.15 32.87
C LEU A 14 -9.13 -18.93 31.50
N PRO A 15 -9.89 -17.85 31.27
CA PRO A 15 -10.21 -17.50 29.91
C PRO A 15 -8.84 -17.27 29.30
N SER A 16 -8.43 -18.17 28.40
CA SER A 16 -7.30 -17.97 27.53
C SER A 16 -7.49 -16.55 27.03
N ALA A 17 -6.67 -15.64 27.51
CA ALA A 17 -6.63 -14.28 27.00
C ALA A 17 -5.97 -14.38 25.64
N SER A 18 -6.64 -15.06 24.71
CA SER A 18 -6.60 -14.80 23.30
C SER A 18 -7.19 -13.40 23.15
N ARG A 19 -6.44 -12.39 23.62
CA ARG A 19 -6.33 -11.18 22.85
C ARG A 19 -5.85 -11.68 21.50
N ALA A 20 -6.78 -11.91 20.60
CA ALA A 20 -6.52 -11.76 19.19
C ALA A 20 -6.01 -10.32 19.08
N PHE A 21 -4.72 -10.15 19.29
CA PHE A 21 -4.05 -8.99 18.76
C PHE A 21 -4.32 -9.14 17.28
N TYR A 22 -5.05 -8.19 16.70
CA TYR A 22 -5.07 -7.97 15.26
C TYR A 22 -3.66 -7.54 14.85
N VAL A 23 -2.71 -8.45 15.02
CA VAL A 23 -1.41 -8.41 14.38
C VAL A 23 -1.71 -9.20 13.13
N SER A 24 -1.75 -8.51 11.98
CA SER A 24 -1.62 -9.15 10.69
C SER A 24 -0.65 -10.31 10.87
N HIS A 25 -1.06 -11.54 10.55
CA HIS A 25 -0.20 -12.70 10.76
C HIS A 25 1.16 -12.34 10.15
N PRO A 26 2.24 -12.27 10.96
CA PRO A 26 3.52 -11.90 10.40
C PRO A 26 3.78 -12.89 9.28
N VAL A 27 3.98 -12.38 8.07
CA VAL A 27 4.53 -13.20 7.01
C VAL A 27 5.76 -13.84 7.64
N THR A 28 5.76 -15.18 7.68
CA THR A 28 6.77 -15.98 8.38
C THR A 28 8.14 -15.34 8.15
N PRO A 29 8.91 -14.98 9.20
CA PRO A 29 10.16 -14.24 9.03
C PRO A 29 11.08 -14.98 8.06
N GLY A 30 11.30 -14.38 6.88
CA GLY A 30 12.08 -15.00 5.80
C GLY A 30 11.66 -14.65 4.37
N ASN A 31 10.43 -14.15 4.14
CA ASN A 31 9.90 -13.96 2.77
C ASN A 31 9.54 -12.49 2.46
N VAL A 32 10.44 -11.54 2.71
CA VAL A 32 10.28 -10.23 2.05
C VAL A 32 10.48 -10.45 0.55
N ILE A 33 9.40 -10.32 -0.22
CA ILE A 33 9.43 -10.47 -1.67
C ILE A 33 9.61 -9.08 -2.27
N ASP A 34 10.46 -8.95 -3.28
CA ASP A 34 10.67 -7.71 -4.01
C ASP A 34 10.40 -7.86 -5.51
N CYS A 35 10.47 -6.75 -6.23
CA CYS A 35 10.24 -6.67 -7.67
C CYS A 35 11.50 -6.26 -8.45
N GLY A 36 12.69 -6.55 -7.92
CA GLY A 36 13.94 -6.09 -8.51
C GLY A 36 14.08 -4.57 -8.52
N GLU A 37 14.78 -4.06 -9.53
CA GLU A 37 15.08 -2.62 -9.68
C GLU A 37 14.70 -2.07 -11.07
N THR A 38 14.18 -2.92 -11.97
CA THR A 38 13.77 -2.52 -13.32
C THR A 38 12.39 -3.09 -13.71
N PRO A 39 11.66 -2.48 -14.67
CA PRO A 39 10.41 -3.02 -15.15
C PRO A 39 10.52 -4.45 -15.70
N ASP A 40 11.63 -4.76 -16.37
CA ASP A 40 11.87 -6.09 -16.95
C ASP A 40 12.08 -7.14 -15.86
N GLU A 41 12.88 -6.83 -14.83
CA GLU A 41 13.04 -7.70 -13.66
C GLU A 41 11.71 -7.89 -12.92
N ALA A 42 10.95 -6.82 -12.70
CA ALA A 42 9.66 -6.88 -12.04
C ALA A 42 8.68 -7.80 -12.79
N LYS A 43 8.63 -7.70 -14.12
CA LYS A 43 7.81 -8.58 -14.98
C LYS A 43 8.29 -10.03 -14.90
N GLN A 44 9.61 -10.27 -14.92
CA GLN A 44 10.19 -11.63 -14.79
C GLN A 44 9.89 -12.25 -13.42
N LEU A 45 9.86 -11.45 -12.36
CA LEU A 45 9.51 -11.86 -11.00
C LEU A 45 7.99 -12.00 -10.78
N GLY A 46 7.18 -11.73 -11.80
CA GLY A 46 5.72 -11.83 -11.73
C GLY A 46 5.06 -10.71 -10.91
N CYS A 47 5.73 -9.59 -10.73
CA CYS A 47 5.16 -8.41 -10.11
C CYS A 47 4.16 -7.71 -11.03
N HIS A 48 3.22 -6.99 -10.42
CA HIS A 48 2.19 -6.24 -11.11
C HIS A 48 2.43 -4.74 -10.96
N PHE A 49 2.36 -4.01 -12.08
CA PHE A 49 2.37 -2.56 -12.06
C PHE A 49 1.01 -2.03 -11.61
N ASP A 50 1.05 -1.09 -10.67
CA ASP A 50 -0.11 -0.36 -10.17
C ASP A 50 0.05 1.12 -10.54
N MET A 51 -0.78 1.61 -11.46
CA MET A 51 -0.66 2.96 -12.03
C MET A 51 -0.93 4.07 -11.01
N PHE A 52 -1.85 3.84 -10.07
CA PHE A 52 -2.27 4.86 -9.10
C PHE A 52 -1.28 5.01 -7.95
N SER A 53 -0.64 3.91 -7.54
CA SER A 53 0.53 3.97 -6.65
C SER A 53 1.82 4.36 -7.39
N PHE A 54 1.86 4.17 -8.71
CA PHE A 54 3.03 4.24 -9.58
C PHE A 54 4.18 3.34 -9.10
N ALA A 55 3.87 2.06 -8.87
CA ALA A 55 4.82 1.07 -8.35
C ALA A 55 4.55 -0.34 -8.87
N TYR A 56 5.59 -1.17 -8.90
CA TYR A 56 5.48 -2.62 -9.04
C TYR A 56 5.32 -3.27 -7.67
N TYR A 57 4.36 -4.18 -7.54
CA TYR A 57 4.14 -4.95 -6.31
C TYR A 57 4.16 -6.45 -6.53
N PRO A 58 4.75 -7.23 -5.59
CA PRO A 58 4.59 -8.68 -5.59
C PRO A 58 3.09 -9.05 -5.45
N PRO A 59 2.65 -10.19 -6.02
CA PRO A 59 1.24 -10.58 -6.02
C PRO A 59 0.51 -10.49 -4.65
N PRO A 60 1.13 -10.85 -3.50
CA PRO A 60 0.46 -10.72 -2.21
C PRO A 60 0.12 -9.28 -1.79
N CYS A 61 0.89 -8.29 -2.24
CA CYS A 61 0.67 -6.86 -1.92
C CYS A 61 -0.06 -6.08 -3.03
N TYR A 62 -0.28 -6.69 -4.19
CA TYR A 62 -1.04 -6.09 -5.28
C TYR A 62 -2.54 -6.29 -5.08
N ASN A 63 -3.30 -5.19 -4.94
CA ASN A 63 -4.75 -5.25 -4.84
C ASN A 63 -5.39 -5.02 -6.21
N LYS A 64 -5.55 -6.11 -6.97
CA LYS A 64 -6.13 -6.09 -8.32
C LYS A 64 -7.53 -5.48 -8.37
N ASP A 65 -8.40 -5.84 -7.44
CA ASP A 65 -9.80 -5.40 -7.46
C ASP A 65 -9.93 -3.88 -7.24
N LEU A 66 -9.13 -3.33 -6.32
CA LEU A 66 -9.09 -1.88 -6.09
C LEU A 66 -8.48 -1.16 -7.29
N HIS A 67 -7.39 -1.69 -7.84
CA HIS A 67 -6.74 -1.13 -9.03
C HIS A 67 -7.71 -1.07 -10.22
N ASP A 68 -8.37 -2.19 -10.53
CA ASP A 68 -9.31 -2.29 -11.65
C ASP A 68 -10.52 -1.37 -11.48
N ASN A 69 -11.03 -1.23 -10.25
CA ASN A 69 -12.12 -0.29 -9.95
C ASN A 69 -11.70 1.16 -10.20
N PHE A 70 -10.49 1.53 -9.77
CA PHE A 70 -9.93 2.86 -10.01
C PHE A 70 -9.65 3.08 -11.49
N LEU A 71 -9.17 2.08 -12.23
CA LEU A 71 -9.02 2.19 -13.67
C LEU A 71 -10.35 2.47 -14.37
N ALA A 72 -11.41 1.74 -14.02
CA ALA A 72 -12.72 1.93 -14.62
C ALA A 72 -13.32 3.32 -14.36
N THR A 73 -12.96 3.96 -13.24
CA THR A 73 -13.61 5.20 -12.78
C THR A 73 -12.76 6.45 -13.03
N HIS A 74 -11.44 6.36 -12.87
CA HIS A 74 -10.54 7.51 -12.76
C HIS A 74 -9.40 7.52 -13.79
N SER A 75 -9.25 6.51 -14.63
CA SER A 75 -8.13 6.45 -15.60
C SER A 75 -8.10 7.61 -16.59
N SER A 76 -9.27 8.18 -16.93
CA SER A 76 -9.38 9.34 -17.83
C SER A 76 -9.15 10.70 -17.14
N GLU A 77 -9.00 10.74 -15.82
CA GLU A 77 -8.81 11.97 -15.05
C GLU A 77 -7.35 12.44 -15.02
N ILE A 78 -6.41 11.60 -15.48
CA ILE A 78 -4.98 11.85 -15.38
C ILE A 78 -4.42 12.24 -16.76
N ASP A 79 -3.90 13.48 -16.87
CA ASP A 79 -3.12 13.94 -18.04
C ASP A 79 -1.65 13.59 -17.82
N TRP A 80 -1.22 12.47 -18.41
CA TRP A 80 0.14 11.97 -18.34
C TRP A 80 1.04 12.60 -19.38
N ARG A 81 2.24 13.02 -18.97
CA ARG A 81 3.26 13.55 -19.87
C ARG A 81 4.65 13.04 -19.55
N HIS A 82 5.52 13.03 -20.53
CA HIS A 82 6.96 12.95 -20.29
C HIS A 82 7.46 14.24 -19.62
N MET A 83 8.72 14.20 -19.16
CA MET A 83 9.35 15.34 -18.48
C MET A 83 9.54 16.56 -19.38
N ASP A 84 9.53 16.38 -20.69
CA ASP A 84 9.55 17.44 -21.71
C ASP A 84 8.16 17.95 -22.12
N TYR A 85 7.10 17.56 -21.38
CA TYR A 85 5.69 17.91 -21.60
C TYR A 85 5.05 17.29 -22.85
N THR A 86 5.67 16.31 -23.49
CA THR A 86 5.01 15.53 -24.54
C THR A 86 3.93 14.61 -23.92
N PRO A 87 2.70 14.56 -24.47
CA PRO A 87 1.62 13.73 -23.94
C PRO A 87 1.91 12.23 -24.04
N VAL A 88 1.44 11.46 -23.05
CA VAL A 88 1.54 9.99 -22.99
C VAL A 88 0.13 9.41 -22.86
N ALA A 89 -0.19 8.39 -23.65
CA ALA A 89 -1.49 7.75 -23.56
C ALA A 89 -1.59 6.90 -22.28
N THR A 90 -2.73 6.92 -21.60
CA THR A 90 -2.95 6.09 -20.40
C THR A 90 -2.69 4.59 -20.66
N SER A 91 -2.99 4.10 -21.87
CA SER A 91 -2.67 2.71 -22.26
C SER A 91 -1.17 2.41 -22.25
N GLU A 92 -0.34 3.39 -22.62
CA GLU A 92 1.13 3.28 -22.62
C GLU A 92 1.66 3.31 -21.19
N VAL A 93 1.09 4.16 -20.33
CA VAL A 93 1.41 4.18 -18.89
C VAL A 93 1.14 2.82 -18.24
N LEU A 94 0.04 2.17 -18.61
CA LEU A 94 -0.32 0.84 -18.11
C LEU A 94 0.63 -0.28 -18.52
N GLU A 95 1.48 -0.07 -19.53
CA GLU A 95 2.56 -1.03 -19.87
C GLU A 95 3.64 -1.09 -18.78
N GLY A 96 3.66 -0.09 -17.89
CA GLY A 96 4.54 -0.03 -16.73
C GLY A 96 6.02 0.05 -17.09
N ILE A 97 6.35 0.67 -18.22
CA ILE A 97 7.74 0.78 -18.73
C ILE A 97 8.39 2.14 -18.44
N HIS A 98 7.60 3.17 -18.11
CA HIS A 98 8.11 4.51 -17.85
C HIS A 98 8.53 4.66 -16.38
N THR A 99 9.81 4.96 -16.15
CA THR A 99 10.33 5.16 -14.79
C THR A 99 9.90 6.49 -14.18
N ASP A 100 9.74 7.53 -15.01
CA ASP A 100 9.32 8.85 -14.57
C ASP A 100 8.30 9.44 -15.54
N LEU A 101 7.16 9.86 -15.00
CA LEU A 101 6.13 10.60 -15.72
C LEU A 101 5.68 11.81 -14.93
N ARG A 102 5.06 12.73 -15.66
CA ARG A 102 4.64 14.04 -15.20
C ARG A 102 3.11 14.16 -15.33
N PRO A 103 2.34 13.72 -14.32
CA PRO A 103 0.92 14.05 -14.25
C PRO A 103 0.75 15.57 -14.08
N ILE A 104 0.12 16.21 -15.06
CA ILE A 104 -0.01 17.68 -15.12
C ILE A 104 -1.15 18.19 -14.23
N SER A 105 -2.07 17.33 -13.83
CA SER A 105 -3.16 17.67 -12.92
C SER A 105 -2.82 17.33 -11.47
N GLY A 106 -3.13 18.23 -10.54
CA GLY A 106 -3.18 17.92 -9.11
C GLY A 106 -4.17 16.78 -8.77
N GLN A 107 -5.04 16.40 -9.72
CA GLN A 107 -5.94 15.25 -9.60
C GLN A 107 -5.18 13.94 -9.41
N PHE A 108 -4.04 13.72 -10.08
CA PHE A 108 -3.26 12.50 -9.83
C PHE A 108 -2.84 12.38 -8.36
N HIS A 109 -2.37 13.47 -7.75
CA HIS A 109 -1.93 13.42 -6.36
C HIS A 109 -3.07 13.17 -5.38
N ASP A 110 -4.24 13.75 -5.64
CA ASP A 110 -5.44 13.46 -4.85
C ASP A 110 -5.87 12.01 -5.00
N LEU A 111 -5.92 11.51 -6.24
CA LEU A 111 -6.22 10.11 -6.54
C LEU A 111 -5.21 9.18 -5.86
N HIS A 112 -3.92 9.45 -5.99
CA HIS A 112 -2.84 8.70 -5.33
C HIS A 112 -3.02 8.67 -3.81
N CYS A 113 -3.18 9.83 -3.16
CA CYS A 113 -3.34 9.89 -1.71
C CYS A 113 -4.59 9.16 -1.22
N THR A 114 -5.72 9.29 -1.93
CA THR A 114 -6.95 8.55 -1.61
C THR A 114 -6.78 7.06 -1.86
N TYR A 115 -6.12 6.68 -2.96
CA TYR A 115 -5.88 5.29 -3.33
C TYR A 115 -4.99 4.56 -2.33
N GLU A 116 -3.89 5.18 -1.89
CA GLU A 116 -3.00 4.58 -0.88
C GLU A 116 -3.69 4.40 0.48
N TRP A 117 -4.58 5.34 0.86
CA TRP A 117 -5.43 5.17 2.05
C TRP A 117 -6.37 3.95 1.92
N LEU A 118 -7.02 3.79 0.76
CA LEU A 118 -7.88 2.64 0.51
C LEU A 118 -7.11 1.33 0.41
N ARG A 119 -5.91 1.34 -0.18
CA ARG A 119 -4.99 0.18 -0.21
C ARG A 119 -4.64 -0.28 1.19
N LEU A 120 -4.32 0.64 2.10
CA LEU A 120 -4.06 0.32 3.51
C LEU A 120 -5.26 -0.36 4.16
N ILE A 121 -6.45 0.25 4.08
CA ILE A 121 -7.65 -0.32 4.70
C ILE A 121 -8.01 -1.69 4.10
N ARG A 122 -7.86 -1.85 2.78
CA ARG A 122 -8.07 -3.12 2.08
C ARG A 122 -7.07 -4.19 2.53
N ALA A 123 -5.80 -3.84 2.65
CA ALA A 123 -4.77 -4.78 3.11
C ALA A 123 -5.07 -5.28 4.53
N LEU A 124 -5.52 -4.40 5.41
CA LEU A 124 -5.94 -4.78 6.76
C LEU A 124 -7.19 -5.68 6.76
N ALA A 125 -8.20 -5.35 5.97
CA ALA A 125 -9.46 -6.10 5.91
C ALA A 125 -9.33 -7.48 5.25
N GLU A 126 -8.42 -7.60 4.28
CA GLU A 126 -8.17 -8.83 3.51
C GLU A 126 -6.96 -9.62 4.05
N GLU A 127 -6.42 -9.22 5.20
CA GLU A 127 -5.24 -9.83 5.83
C GLU A 127 -4.03 -9.94 4.88
N ARG A 128 -3.87 -8.98 3.96
CA ARG A 128 -2.72 -8.91 3.06
C ARG A 128 -1.50 -8.38 3.80
N PRO A 129 -0.29 -8.83 3.42
CA PRO A 129 0.92 -8.18 3.87
C PRO A 129 0.97 -6.71 3.45
N LEU A 130 1.54 -5.88 4.33
CA LEU A 130 1.81 -4.48 4.01
C LEU A 130 3.13 -4.37 3.25
N ASP A 131 3.17 -3.42 2.32
CA ASP A 131 4.38 -3.04 1.60
C ASP A 131 5.06 -1.83 2.25
N ARG A 132 6.32 -1.61 1.88
CA ARG A 132 7.16 -0.52 2.41
C ARG A 132 6.58 0.88 2.22
N LYS A 133 5.78 1.14 1.18
CA LYS A 133 5.18 2.45 0.98
C LYS A 133 4.08 2.69 2.01
N LEU A 134 3.17 1.73 2.15
CA LEU A 134 2.08 1.78 3.14
C LEU A 134 2.58 1.84 4.59
N SER A 135 3.76 1.30 4.87
CA SER A 135 4.35 1.30 6.21
C SER A 135 5.05 2.60 6.61
N LYS A 136 5.30 3.52 5.68
CA LYS A 136 6.07 4.75 5.96
C LYS A 136 5.20 5.87 6.50
N PHE A 137 5.41 6.25 7.76
CA PHE A 137 4.61 7.30 8.40
C PHE A 137 4.71 8.64 7.66
N LYS A 138 5.93 9.05 7.25
CA LYS A 138 6.12 10.28 6.46
C LYS A 138 5.24 10.34 5.21
N HIS A 139 5.08 9.21 4.50
CA HIS A 139 4.24 9.16 3.30
C HIS A 139 2.75 9.23 3.66
N SER A 140 2.29 8.44 4.65
CA SER A 140 0.91 8.49 5.14
C SER A 140 0.52 9.88 5.69
N HIS A 141 1.42 10.53 6.43
CA HIS A 141 1.23 11.88 6.92
C HIS A 141 1.15 12.90 5.77
N HIS A 142 2.06 12.82 4.79
CA HIS A 142 2.01 13.66 3.59
C HIS A 142 0.67 13.50 2.85
N CYS A 143 0.23 12.27 2.60
CA CYS A 143 -1.05 12.00 1.96
C CYS A 143 -2.23 12.57 2.75
N SER A 144 -2.22 12.39 4.08
CA SER A 144 -3.26 12.92 4.97
C SER A 144 -3.32 14.45 4.93
N MET A 145 -2.17 15.11 4.99
CA MET A 145 -2.09 16.57 4.91
C MET A 145 -2.49 17.09 3.53
N ASN A 146 -2.14 16.37 2.46
CA ASN A 146 -2.60 16.70 1.11
C ASN A 146 -4.13 16.67 1.02
N LEU A 147 -4.79 15.63 1.53
CA LEU A 147 -6.25 15.53 1.52
C LEU A 147 -6.93 16.64 2.32
N LEU A 148 -6.37 17.04 3.47
CA LEU A 148 -6.88 18.17 4.27
C LEU A 148 -6.71 19.54 3.60
N GLN A 149 -5.78 19.66 2.65
CA GLN A 149 -5.44 20.92 2.01
C GLN A 149 -6.11 21.12 0.64
N LYS A 150 -6.94 20.18 0.17
CA LYS A 150 -7.54 20.19 -1.18
C LYS A 150 -8.18 21.53 -1.58
N ASN A 151 -8.88 22.19 -0.66
CA ASN A 151 -9.61 23.43 -0.94
C ASN A 151 -8.97 24.68 -0.31
N LYS A 152 -7.71 24.62 0.12
CA LYS A 152 -7.05 25.78 0.74
C LYS A 152 -6.50 26.73 -0.33
N MET A 153 -6.83 28.01 -0.18
CA MET A 153 -6.33 29.09 -1.04
C MET A 153 -4.79 29.09 -1.05
N GLY A 154 -4.19 29.00 -2.25
CA GLY A 154 -2.74 28.94 -2.45
C GLY A 154 -2.18 27.53 -2.70
N ARG A 155 -3.01 26.48 -2.68
CA ARG A 155 -2.60 25.17 -3.21
C ARG A 155 -2.39 25.30 -4.71
N ASN A 156 -1.16 25.05 -5.15
CA ASN A 156 -0.85 25.05 -6.56
C ASN A 156 -1.35 23.72 -7.16
N GLU A 157 -2.58 23.73 -7.69
CA GLU A 157 -3.18 22.58 -8.38
C GLU A 157 -2.44 22.20 -9.67
N THR A 158 -1.57 23.08 -10.17
CA THR A 158 -0.64 22.84 -11.28
C THR A 158 0.78 22.57 -10.81
N ALA A 159 1.02 22.47 -9.49
CA ALA A 159 2.31 22.01 -8.97
C ALA A 159 2.54 20.61 -9.49
N THR A 160 3.43 20.55 -10.46
CA THR A 160 3.73 19.35 -11.17
C THR A 160 4.37 18.35 -10.22
N GLN A 161 3.77 17.17 -10.12
CA GLN A 161 4.38 16.06 -9.40
C GLN A 161 4.99 15.12 -10.41
N THR A 162 6.15 14.60 -10.06
CA THR A 162 6.75 13.49 -10.79
C THR A 162 6.21 12.22 -10.17
N ALA A 163 5.55 11.39 -10.97
CA ALA A 163 5.32 10.01 -10.64
C ALA A 163 6.61 9.25 -10.98
N SER A 164 7.35 8.83 -9.95
CA SER A 164 8.59 8.08 -10.09
C SER A 164 8.37 6.64 -9.65
N MET A 165 8.72 5.71 -10.53
CA MET A 165 8.41 4.30 -10.38
C MET A 165 9.15 3.71 -9.19
N LEU A 166 8.42 2.94 -8.39
CA LEU A 166 8.97 2.25 -7.23
C LEU A 166 8.83 0.74 -7.40
N PHE A 167 9.85 0.00 -6.98
CA PHE A 167 9.82 -1.45 -6.92
C PHE A 167 9.55 -1.87 -5.47
N GLY A 168 8.33 -2.32 -5.24
CA GLY A 168 7.76 -2.57 -3.92
C GLY A 168 8.39 -3.79 -3.25
N ARG A 169 8.55 -3.69 -1.92
CA ARG A 169 8.86 -4.84 -1.05
C ARG A 169 7.62 -5.21 -0.25
N CYS A 170 7.30 -6.49 -0.24
CA CYS A 170 6.08 -7.05 0.33
C CYS A 170 6.40 -8.04 1.45
N GLY A 171 5.52 -8.14 2.46
CA GLY A 171 5.70 -9.10 3.55
C GLY A 171 6.68 -8.63 4.62
N LEU A 172 6.62 -7.33 4.95
CA LEU A 172 7.45 -6.74 6.00
C LEU A 172 7.19 -7.41 7.35
N THR A 173 8.26 -7.63 8.11
CA THR A 173 8.17 -8.07 9.50
C THR A 173 7.65 -6.94 10.40
N ALA A 174 7.16 -7.27 11.59
CA ALA A 174 6.71 -6.27 12.56
C ALA A 174 7.82 -5.25 12.91
N ASP A 175 9.08 -5.69 13.00
CA ASP A 175 10.22 -4.81 13.26
C ASP A 175 10.47 -3.83 12.10
N LEU A 176 10.40 -4.30 10.86
CA LEU A 176 10.52 -3.43 9.67
C LEU A 176 9.35 -2.44 9.58
N MET A 177 8.14 -2.88 9.90
CA MET A 177 6.98 -2.01 9.98
C MET A 177 7.16 -0.92 11.05
N TYR A 178 7.69 -1.28 12.23
CA TYR A 178 7.98 -0.34 13.29
C TYR A 178 9.06 0.67 12.87
N GLU A 179 10.18 0.19 12.32
CA GLU A 179 11.27 1.01 11.81
C GLU A 179 10.74 2.07 10.83
N TYR A 180 10.02 1.65 9.78
CA TYR A 180 9.46 2.55 8.78
C TYR A 180 8.34 3.45 9.30
N GLY A 181 7.61 3.02 10.34
CA GLY A 181 6.57 3.80 10.98
C GLY A 181 7.13 4.91 11.88
N THR A 182 8.37 4.77 12.35
CA THR A 182 9.02 5.75 13.24
C THR A 182 9.99 6.69 12.52
N ASP A 183 10.30 6.42 11.26
CA ASP A 183 11.20 7.20 10.40
C ASP A 183 10.52 8.44 9.80
#